data_AF-A0A1J3EN44-F1
#
_entry.id   AF-A0A1J3EN44-F1
#
_cell.length_a   1.000
_cell.length_b   1.000
_cell.length_c   1.000
_cell.angle_alpha   90.00
_cell.angle_beta   90.00
_cell.angle_gamma   90.00
#
_symmetry.space_group_name_H-M   'P 1'
#
loop_
_entity.id
_entity.type
_entity.pdbx_description
1 polymer ?
#
loop_
_entity_poly.entity_id
_entity_poly.type
_entity_poly.pdbx_seq_one_letter_code
_entity_poly.pdbx_strand_id
1 'polypeptide(L)'
;LDPEDAGTYTVLSNIYANSQRWDSVEEIRTRMRYRGMKKEPGCSWIEVNKKIHAFIIGDESHPMKAEVDKTLNQLIYRLIG
;
A
#
# COMPACT_ATOMS: atom_id res chain seq x y z
N LEU A 1 11.45 18.85 10.98
CA LEU A 1 11.24 17.87 9.90
C LEU A 1 12.34 16.86 10.02
N ASP A 2 12.00 15.62 10.34
CA ASP A 2 12.99 14.56 10.49
C ASP A 2 13.45 14.11 9.09
N PRO A 3 14.72 14.33 8.70
CA PRO A 3 15.24 13.97 7.39
C PRO A 3 15.37 12.46 7.16
N GLU A 4 15.00 11.63 8.14
CA GLU A 4 14.95 10.16 8.07
C GLU A 4 13.53 9.59 8.12
N ASP A 5 12.51 10.43 8.24
CA ASP A 5 11.11 9.98 8.23
C ASP A 5 10.64 9.62 6.81
N ALA A 6 10.34 8.32 6.61
CA ALA A 6 9.79 7.81 5.36
C ALA A 6 8.45 8.46 4.99
N GLY A 7 7.67 8.93 5.97
CA GLY A 7 6.43 9.67 5.77
C GLY A 7 6.66 10.99 5.03
N THR A 8 7.64 11.78 5.48
CA THR A 8 8.02 13.06 4.87
C THR A 8 8.45 12.89 3.41
N TYR A 9 9.28 11.89 3.10
CA TYR A 9 9.68 11.61 1.71
C TYR A 9 8.49 11.15 0.85
N THR A 10 7.56 10.39 1.42
CA THR A 10 6.34 9.96 0.74
C THR A 10 5.48 11.16 0.35
N VAL A 11 5.28 12.11 1.27
CA VAL A 11 4.51 13.34 1.00
C VAL A 11 5.20 14.17 -0.08
N LEU A 12 6.51 14.37 0.00
CA LEU A 12 7.27 15.12 -1.00
C LEU A 12 7.21 14.46 -2.39
N SER A 13 7.36 13.13 -2.45
CA SER A 13 7.18 12.36 -3.69
C SER A 13 5.78 12.57 -4.28
N ASN A 14 4.74 12.65 -3.44
CA ASN A 14 3.37 12.86 -3.90
C ASN A 14 3.16 14.30 -4.42
N ILE A 15 3.76 15.31 -3.78
CA ILE A 15 3.73 16.70 -4.26
C ILE A 15 4.35 16.80 -5.66
N TYR A 16 5.49 16.15 -5.89
CA TYR A 16 6.12 16.11 -7.21
C TYR A 16 5.28 15.35 -8.23
N ALA A 17 4.68 14.21 -7.85
CA ALA A 17 3.79 13.45 -8.73
C ALA A 17 2.55 14.26 -9.14
N ASN A 18 1.93 14.98 -8.20
CA ASN A 18 0.78 15.84 -8.48
C ASN A 18 1.13 16.99 -9.44
N SER A 19 2.41 17.41 -9.44
CA SER A 19 2.95 18.41 -10.37
C SER A 19 3.54 17.81 -11.64
N GLN A 20 3.34 16.51 -11.90
CA GLN A 20 3.86 15.76 -13.06
C GLN A 20 5.39 15.79 -13.20
N ARG A 21 6.12 16.03 -12.11
CA ARG A 21 7.59 16.09 -12.07
C ARG A 21 8.17 14.70 -11.81
N TRP A 22 8.06 13.81 -12.80
CA TRP A 22 8.43 12.39 -12.66
C TRP A 22 9.91 12.17 -12.34
N ASP A 23 10.82 12.98 -12.90
CA ASP A 23 12.25 12.90 -12.59
C ASP A 23 12.52 13.14 -11.10
N SER A 24 11.84 14.13 -10.51
CA SER A 24 11.94 14.42 -9.07
C SER A 24 11.28 13.32 -8.22
N VAL A 25 10.21 12.68 -8.71
CA VAL A 25 9.62 11.49 -8.06
C VAL A 25 10.63 10.34 -8.03
N GLU A 26 11.30 10.09 -9.16
CA GLU A 26 12.30 9.03 -9.27
C GLU A 26 13.51 9.30 -8.37
N GLU A 27 14.01 10.54 -8.33
CA GLU A 27 15.12 10.94 -7.46
C GLU A 27 14.79 10.66 -5.98
N ILE A 28 13.62 11.10 -5.52
CA ILE A 28 13.16 10.90 -4.14
C ILE A 28 13.05 9.41 -3.82
N ARG A 29 12.44 8.61 -4.71
CA ARG A 29 12.29 7.16 -4.51
C ARG A 29 13.64 6.43 -4.52
N THR A 30 14.57 6.84 -5.37
CA THR A 30 15.93 6.29 -5.40
C THR A 30 16.68 6.59 -4.12
N ARG A 31 16.57 7.82 -3.62
CA ARG A 31 17.18 8.21 -2.34
C ARG A 31 16.58 7.45 -1.16
N MET A 32 15.27 7.22 -1.16
CA MET A 32 14.60 6.36 -0.16
C MET A 32 15.19 4.94 -0.17
N ARG A 33 15.32 4.32 -1.35
CA ARG A 33 15.90 2.98 -1.50
C ARG A 33 17.35 2.91 -1.02
N TYR A 34 18.19 3.86 -1.42
CA TYR A 34 19.61 3.89 -1.03
C TYR A 34 19.79 3.99 0.49
N ARG A 35 18.92 4.73 1.17
CA ARG A 35 18.93 4.87 2.64
C ARG A 35 18.21 3.74 3.38
N GLY A 36 17.70 2.73 2.67
CA GLY A 36 16.93 1.65 3.28
C GLY A 36 15.59 2.09 3.89
N MET A 37 15.08 3.29 3.53
CA MET A 37 13.80 3.79 4.01
C MET A 37 12.68 2.93 3.43
N LYS A 38 11.91 2.29 4.32
CA LYS A 38 10.74 1.50 3.95
C LYS A 38 9.49 2.25 4.37
N LYS A 39 8.55 2.40 3.45
CA LYS A 39 7.19 2.77 3.81
C LYS A 39 6.59 1.64 4.63
N GLU A 40 5.87 1.96 5.70
CA GLU A 40 5.05 0.96 6.39
C GLU A 40 4.02 0.37 5.42
N PRO A 41 3.85 -0.96 5.41
CA PRO A 41 2.87 -1.60 4.56
C PRO A 41 1.47 -1.08 4.91
N GLY A 42 0.65 -0.84 3.88
CA GLY A 42 -0.76 -0.52 4.09
C GLY A 42 -1.45 -1.68 4.81
N CYS A 43 -2.22 -1.37 5.85
CA CYS A 43 -3.00 -2.32 6.62
C CYS A 43 -4.45 -1.82 6.69
N SER A 44 -5.39 -2.73 6.44
CA SER A 44 -6.80 -2.54 6.72
C SER A 44 -7.29 -3.72 7.56
N TRP A 45 -8.36 -3.54 8.32
CA TRP A 45 -8.91 -4.63 9.12
C TRP A 45 -10.42 -4.51 9.25
N ILE A 46 -11.06 -5.65 9.49
CA ILE A 46 -12.47 -5.74 9.85
C ILE A 46 -12.63 -6.63 11.09
N GLU A 47 -13.73 -6.44 11.80
CA GLU A 47 -14.12 -7.31 12.91
C GLU A 47 -15.32 -8.17 12.50
N VAL A 48 -15.19 -9.49 12.63
CA VAL A 48 -16.26 -10.45 12.35
C VAL A 48 -16.33 -11.41 13.52
N ASN A 49 -17.50 -11.56 14.14
CA ASN A 49 -17.71 -12.46 15.27
C ASN A 49 -16.67 -12.27 16.40
N LYS A 50 -16.35 -11.01 16.75
CA LYS A 50 -15.33 -10.64 17.74
C LYS A 50 -13.90 -11.05 17.39
N LYS A 51 -13.64 -11.42 16.13
CA LYS A 51 -12.31 -11.72 15.60
C LYS A 51 -11.88 -10.63 14.64
N ILE A 52 -10.67 -10.12 14.84
CA ILE A 52 -10.05 -9.17 13.91
C ILE A 52 -9.45 -9.94 12.73
N HIS A 53 -9.80 -9.51 11.54
CA HIS A 53 -9.24 -9.97 10.28
C HIS A 53 -8.48 -8.80 9.65
N ALA A 54 -7.15 -8.85 9.72
CA ALA A 54 -6.27 -7.86 9.13
C ALA A 54 -5.85 -8.27 7.72
N PHE A 55 -5.73 -7.29 6.84
CA PHE A 55 -5.28 -7.40 5.46
C PHE A 55 -4.12 -6.42 5.28
N ILE A 56 -2.92 -6.98 5.18
CA ILE A 56 -1.68 -6.23 4.99
C ILE A 56 -1.25 -6.39 3.53
N ILE A 57 -0.79 -5.30 2.92
CA ILE A 57 -0.31 -5.36 1.53
C ILE A 57 0.83 -6.37 1.38
N GLY A 58 0.66 -7.30 0.44
CA GLY A 58 1.62 -8.38 0.18
C GLY A 58 1.59 -9.53 1.19
N ASP A 59 0.70 -9.50 2.18
CA ASP A 59 0.50 -10.62 3.09
C ASP A 59 -0.44 -11.66 2.47
N GLU A 60 0.01 -12.92 2.47
CA GLU A 60 -0.75 -14.06 1.96
C GLU A 60 -1.13 -15.06 3.05
N SER A 61 -0.79 -14.78 4.31
CA SER A 61 -0.94 -15.72 5.43
C SER A 61 -2.38 -15.83 5.96
N HIS A 62 -3.30 -14.97 5.52
CA HIS A 62 -4.67 -14.97 6.01
C HIS A 62 -5.37 -16.31 5.69
N PRO A 63 -5.92 -17.05 6.68
CA PRO A 63 -6.44 -18.41 6.49
C PRO A 63 -7.55 -18.52 5.43
N MET A 64 -8.30 -17.45 5.22
CA MET A 64 -9.41 -17.39 4.26
C MET A 64 -9.05 -16.67 2.95
N LYS A 65 -7.77 -16.39 2.70
CA LYS A 65 -7.33 -15.60 1.53
C LYS A 65 -7.91 -16.13 0.22
N ALA A 66 -7.81 -17.44 -0.02
CA ALA A 66 -8.32 -18.05 -1.25
C ALA A 66 -9.85 -17.85 -1.44
N GLU A 67 -10.63 -17.88 -0.36
CA GLU A 67 -12.07 -17.66 -0.42
C GLU A 67 -12.43 -16.19 -0.66
N VAL A 68 -11.71 -15.28 -0.01
CA VAL A 68 -11.85 -13.83 -0.22
C VAL A 68 -11.51 -13.48 -1.67
N ASP A 69 -10.38 -13.96 -2.18
CA ASP A 69 -9.93 -13.70 -3.56
C ASP A 69 -10.93 -14.26 -4.58
N LYS A 70 -11.44 -15.47 -4.36
CA LYS A 70 -12.49 -16.06 -5.20
C LYS A 70 -13.75 -15.20 -5.22
N THR A 71 -14.22 -14.76 -4.05
CA THR A 71 -15.43 -13.93 -3.92
C THR A 71 -15.24 -12.58 -4.58
N LEU A 72 -14.10 -11.93 -4.37
CA LEU A 72 -13.76 -10.66 -5.00
C LEU A 72 -13.78 -10.78 -6.53
N ASN A 73 -13.14 -11.82 -7.08
CA ASN A 73 -13.15 -12.07 -8.52
C ASN A 73 -14.58 -12.25 -9.07
N GLN A 74 -15.43 -13.02 -8.37
CA GLN A 74 -16.84 -13.18 -8.77
C GLN A 74 -17.61 -11.85 -8.79
N LEU A 75 -17.37 -10.97 -7.82
CA LEU A 75 -17.98 -9.64 -7.77
C LEU A 75 -17.49 -8.77 -8.92
N ILE A 76 -16.18 -8.77 -9.20
CA ILE A 76 -15.59 -8.05 -10.33
C ILE A 76 -16.21 -8.53 -11.65
N TYR A 77 -16.32 -9.84 -11.87
CA TYR A 77 -16.95 -10.38 -13.08
C TYR A 77 -18.41 -9.93 -13.24
N ARG A 78 -19.17 -9.79 -12.14
CA ARG A 78 -20.55 -9.29 -12.16
C ARG A 78 -20.68 -7.78 -12.43
N LEU A 79 -19.64 -7.01 -12.12
CA LEU A 79 -19.63 -5.56 -12.34
C LEU A 79 -19.21 -5.17 -13.75
N ILE A 80 -18.43 -6.04 -14.41
CA ILE A 80 -17.88 -5.82 -15.75
C ILE A 80 -18.72 -6.49 -16.84
N GLY A 81 -19.42 -7.58 -16.53
CA GLY A 81 -20.38 -8.25 -17.42
C GLY A 81 -21.77 -7.62 -17.35
#